data_AF-A0A0V0H3G1-F1
#
_entry.id   AF-A0A0V0H3G1-F1
#
_cell.length_a   1.000
_cell.length_b   1.000
_cell.length_c   1.000
_cell.angle_alpha   90.00
_cell.angle_beta   90.00
_cell.angle_gamma   90.00
#
_symmetry.space_group_name_H-M   'P 1'
#
loop_
_entity.id
_entity.type
_entity.pdbx_description
1 polymer ?
#
loop_
_entity_poly.entity_id
_entity_poly.type
_entity_poly.pdbx_seq_one_letter_code
_entity_poly.pdbx_strand_id
1 'polypeptide(L)'
;MASSSSLAPLSFSLSSELLPSGSSHKPNSLSWSSSFPQLKISASSIPCPSNLSFHEKFVIEAAWTRRSRSEAAKKPNRKSWKQRTDMYLRPFLLNVFFSKRFIHAKVMHRGTSKVISVATTNSRDLRNTLPSLTDNDAARVIGKLIAERSKEADVYAIAYEPGKNERIEGRLGIILDTIQQNGIIFV
;
A
#
# COMPACT_ATOMS: atom_id res chain seq x y z
N MET A 1 59.64 3.67 18.17
CA MET A 1 58.85 3.71 19.42
C MET A 1 57.41 3.38 19.06
N ALA A 2 57.03 2.13 18.79
CA ALA A 2 56.85 1.00 19.71
C ALA A 2 55.94 1.37 20.90
N SER A 3 54.65 1.02 20.81
CA SER A 3 53.80 0.61 21.94
C SER A 3 52.49 0.00 21.40
N SER A 4 52.54 -1.32 21.25
CA SER A 4 51.43 -2.24 21.10
C SER A 4 50.80 -2.53 22.47
N SER A 5 49.48 -2.55 22.59
CA SER A 5 48.80 -3.16 23.74
C SER A 5 47.54 -3.89 23.29
N SER A 6 47.68 -5.21 23.23
CA SER A 6 46.66 -6.24 23.04
C SER A 6 45.88 -6.52 24.33
N LEU A 7 44.56 -6.66 24.24
CA LEU A 7 43.75 -7.33 25.27
C LEU A 7 42.79 -8.33 24.61
N ALA A 8 42.78 -9.53 25.18
CA ALA A 8 42.26 -10.78 24.64
C ALA A 8 40.73 -10.94 24.77
N PRO A 9 40.12 -11.83 23.96
CA PRO A 9 38.68 -12.12 24.02
C PRO A 9 38.35 -13.18 25.08
N LEU A 10 37.28 -12.98 25.84
CA LEU A 10 36.75 -13.99 26.76
C LEU A 10 35.70 -14.85 26.05
N SER A 11 36.14 -16.05 25.65
CA SER A 11 35.32 -17.18 25.24
C SER A 11 34.82 -17.95 26.47
N PHE A 12 33.51 -18.14 26.60
CA PHE A 12 32.95 -19.18 27.45
C PHE A 12 32.42 -20.32 26.57
N SER A 13 33.09 -21.46 26.66
CA SER A 13 32.63 -22.75 26.15
C SER A 13 31.88 -23.49 27.25
N LEU A 14 30.75 -24.10 26.90
CA LEU A 14 30.28 -25.33 27.55
C LEU A 14 29.53 -26.18 26.51
N SER A 15 30.19 -27.25 26.06
CA SER A 15 29.66 -28.45 25.39
C SER A 15 28.67 -29.16 26.34
N SER A 16 27.78 -30.11 26.03
CA SER A 16 27.38 -31.01 24.93
C SER A 16 25.89 -31.35 25.24
N GLU A 17 25.00 -31.79 24.35
CA GLU A 17 24.85 -33.18 23.90
C GLU A 17 23.62 -33.30 22.96
N LEU A 18 23.84 -34.00 21.84
CA LEU A 18 23.05 -35.07 21.22
C LEU A 18 21.55 -34.90 20.88
N LEU A 19 21.29 -35.07 19.56
CA LEU A 19 20.02 -35.39 18.91
C LEU A 19 19.41 -36.71 19.41
N PRO A 20 18.09 -36.91 19.24
CA PRO A 20 17.66 -37.76 18.11
C PRO A 20 16.48 -37.20 17.30
N SER A 21 16.50 -37.56 16.02
CA SER A 21 15.43 -37.46 15.03
C SER A 21 14.22 -38.34 15.36
N GLY A 22 12.98 -37.89 15.10
CA GLY A 22 11.82 -38.79 15.02
C GLY A 22 10.43 -38.14 14.99
N SER A 23 9.83 -38.17 13.80
CA SER A 23 8.37 -38.22 13.49
C SER A 23 7.38 -37.14 13.98
N SER A 24 6.82 -36.48 12.97
CA SER A 24 5.48 -35.87 12.83
C SER A 24 4.42 -36.18 13.90
N HIS A 25 3.84 -35.13 14.49
CA HIS A 25 2.39 -34.98 14.71
C HIS A 25 2.05 -33.49 14.84
N LYS A 26 1.21 -32.96 13.93
CA LYS A 26 0.58 -31.63 14.05
C LYS A 26 -0.64 -31.76 14.96
N PRO A 27 -0.81 -30.88 15.97
CA PRO A 27 -2.13 -30.52 16.44
C PRO A 27 -2.53 -29.12 15.94
N ASN A 28 -3.61 -29.12 15.16
CA ASN A 28 -4.42 -27.96 14.84
C ASN A 28 -5.12 -27.41 16.10
N SER A 29 -5.56 -26.16 15.99
CA SER A 29 -6.63 -25.52 16.76
C SER A 29 -6.19 -24.73 18.00
N LEU A 30 -5.80 -23.48 17.76
CA LEU A 30 -5.87 -22.39 18.74
C LEU A 30 -7.34 -22.02 18.98
N SER A 31 -8.03 -22.73 19.86
CA SER A 31 -9.34 -22.31 20.36
C SER A 31 -9.14 -21.21 21.40
N TRP A 32 -9.63 -20.01 21.09
CA TRP A 32 -9.75 -18.91 22.04
C TRP A 32 -10.80 -19.30 23.09
N SER A 33 -10.36 -19.63 24.31
CA SER A 33 -11.28 -19.78 25.45
C SER A 33 -11.80 -18.40 25.87
N SER A 34 -13.04 -18.09 25.48
CA SER A 34 -13.79 -16.97 26.03
C SER A 34 -14.43 -17.37 27.36
N SER A 35 -13.89 -16.84 28.45
CA SER A 35 -14.49 -16.97 29.78
C SER A 35 -15.70 -16.04 29.89
N PHE A 36 -16.89 -16.53 29.54
CA PHE A 36 -18.15 -15.89 29.92
C PHE A 36 -18.83 -16.69 31.05
N PRO A 37 -19.30 -16.03 32.12
CA PRO A 37 -19.91 -16.73 33.25
C PRO A 37 -21.30 -17.29 32.87
N GLN A 38 -21.53 -18.57 33.21
CA GLN A 38 -22.83 -19.22 33.04
C GLN A 38 -23.83 -18.71 34.07
N LEU A 39 -24.76 -17.85 33.64
CA LEU A 39 -25.94 -17.52 34.44
C LEU A 39 -26.94 -18.69 34.36
N LYS A 40 -27.21 -19.32 35.50
CA LYS A 40 -28.23 -20.36 35.66
C LYS A 40 -29.62 -19.71 35.68
N ILE A 41 -30.29 -19.69 34.53
CA ILE A 41 -31.70 -19.30 34.44
C ILE A 41 -32.53 -20.58 34.63
N SER A 42 -33.18 -20.72 35.78
CA SER A 42 -34.12 -21.80 36.06
C SER A 42 -35.38 -21.62 35.21
N ALA A 43 -35.66 -22.57 34.33
CA ALA A 43 -36.89 -22.60 33.54
C ALA A 43 -38.03 -23.19 34.39
N SER A 44 -38.97 -22.35 34.82
CA SER A 44 -40.27 -22.81 35.31
C SER A 44 -41.16 -23.14 34.12
N SER A 45 -41.54 -24.40 33.97
CA SER A 45 -42.50 -24.87 32.96
C SER A 45 -43.90 -24.33 33.24
N ILE A 46 -44.43 -23.51 32.33
CA ILE A 46 -45.85 -23.12 32.31
C ILE A 46 -46.61 -24.07 31.36
N PRO A 47 -47.84 -24.52 31.66
CA PRO A 47 -48.56 -25.49 30.85
C PRO A 47 -49.04 -24.89 29.53
N CYS A 48 -48.93 -25.68 28.46
CA CYS A 48 -49.42 -25.36 27.13
C CYS A 48 -50.95 -25.25 27.08
N PRO A 49 -51.52 -24.23 26.42
CA PRO A 49 -52.85 -24.32 25.83
C PRO A 49 -52.75 -24.76 24.36
N SER A 50 -53.61 -25.70 24.00
CA SER A 50 -53.80 -26.30 22.69
C SER A 50 -54.28 -25.33 21.61
N ASN A 51 -53.72 -25.48 20.41
CA ASN A 51 -54.24 -25.17 19.07
C ASN A 51 -55.10 -23.91 18.86
N LEU A 52 -54.53 -22.93 18.18
CA LEU A 52 -55.26 -22.06 17.24
C LEU A 52 -54.36 -21.77 16.04
N SER A 53 -54.74 -22.36 14.91
CA SER A 53 -54.17 -22.17 13.59
C SER A 53 -54.48 -20.77 13.08
N PHE A 54 -53.50 -19.88 13.02
CA PHE A 54 -53.53 -18.76 12.08
C PHE A 54 -52.16 -18.59 11.41
N HIS A 55 -52.21 -18.89 10.12
CA HIS A 55 -51.19 -18.70 9.11
C HIS A 55 -50.69 -17.25 9.09
N GLU A 56 -49.51 -16.99 9.64
CA GLU A 56 -48.71 -15.81 9.32
C GLU A 56 -47.25 -16.20 9.59
N LYS A 57 -46.47 -16.25 8.52
CA LYS A 57 -45.05 -16.60 8.56
C LYS A 57 -44.34 -15.51 9.37
N PHE A 58 -43.95 -15.80 10.60
CA PHE A 58 -42.99 -14.98 11.34
C PHE A 58 -41.62 -15.13 10.69
N VAL A 59 -41.46 -14.49 9.53
CA VAL A 59 -40.15 -14.10 9.02
C VAL A 59 -39.70 -13.01 9.98
N ILE A 60 -38.83 -13.36 10.94
CA ILE A 60 -37.98 -12.36 11.59
C ILE A 60 -37.03 -11.90 10.49
N GLU A 61 -37.53 -10.95 9.70
CA GLU A 61 -36.81 -10.30 8.63
C GLU A 61 -35.70 -9.51 9.32
N ALA A 62 -34.45 -9.92 9.10
CA ALA A 62 -33.31 -9.05 9.33
C ALA A 62 -33.39 -7.89 8.30
N ALA A 63 -34.39 -7.02 8.44
CA ALA A 63 -34.64 -5.84 7.61
C ALA A 63 -33.77 -4.65 8.05
N TRP A 64 -32.70 -4.89 8.80
CA TRP A 64 -31.72 -3.86 9.08
C TRP A 64 -30.81 -3.69 7.86
N THR A 65 -31.15 -2.64 7.09
CA THR A 65 -30.27 -1.88 6.17
C THR A 65 -30.25 -2.22 4.67
N ARG A 66 -31.36 -2.62 4.06
CA ARG A 66 -31.51 -2.40 2.61
C ARG A 66 -31.94 -0.94 2.33
N ARG A 67 -31.00 0.00 2.54
CA ARG A 67 -31.22 1.41 2.19
C ARG A 67 -31.57 1.50 0.70
N SER A 68 -32.62 2.26 0.39
CA SER A 68 -33.04 2.46 -1.01
C SER A 68 -31.94 3.19 -1.79
N ARG A 69 -31.83 2.93 -3.09
CA ARG A 69 -30.84 3.59 -3.98
C ARG A 69 -30.96 5.13 -3.92
N SER A 70 -32.18 5.62 -3.70
CA SER A 70 -32.51 7.03 -3.48
C SER A 70 -31.99 7.58 -2.13
N GLU A 71 -31.92 6.76 -1.09
CA GLU A 71 -31.34 7.15 0.21
C GLU A 71 -29.80 7.19 0.17
N ALA A 72 -29.17 6.31 -0.61
CA ALA A 72 -27.73 6.35 -0.87
C ALA A 72 -27.32 7.58 -1.70
N ALA A 73 -28.13 7.98 -2.68
CA ALA A 73 -27.90 9.16 -3.51
C ALA A 73 -28.10 10.49 -2.75
N LYS A 74 -28.91 10.49 -1.69
CA LYS A 74 -29.14 11.67 -0.83
C LYS A 74 -28.02 11.94 0.18
N LYS A 75 -27.07 11.01 0.34
CA LYS A 75 -25.92 11.28 1.20
C LYS A 75 -25.04 12.34 0.53
N PRO A 76 -24.74 13.47 1.21
CA PRO A 76 -23.76 14.39 0.70
C PRO A 76 -22.44 13.63 0.53
N ASN A 77 -21.81 13.74 -0.63
CA ASN A 77 -20.48 13.18 -0.89
C ASN A 77 -19.44 13.93 -0.05
N ARG A 78 -19.47 13.71 1.27
CA ARG A 78 -18.55 14.33 2.21
C ARG A 78 -17.23 13.59 2.07
N LYS A 79 -16.30 14.22 1.35
CA LYS A 79 -14.90 13.78 1.29
C LYS A 79 -14.37 13.51 2.71
N SER A 80 -13.55 12.48 2.87
CA SER A 80 -12.85 12.23 4.15
C SER A 80 -11.92 13.40 4.48
N TRP A 81 -11.58 13.61 5.76
CA TRP A 81 -10.58 14.61 6.16
C TRP A 81 -9.27 14.41 5.39
N LYS A 82 -8.80 13.17 5.32
CA LYS A 82 -7.63 12.77 4.51
C LYS A 82 -7.75 13.29 3.08
N GLN A 83 -8.86 13.03 2.40
CA GLN A 83 -9.05 13.44 1.01
C GLN A 83 -9.08 14.97 0.80
N ARG A 84 -9.41 15.75 1.84
CA ARG A 84 -9.33 17.21 1.79
C ARG A 84 -7.90 17.71 2.02
N THR A 85 -7.15 17.08 2.93
CA THR A 85 -5.82 17.53 3.34
C THR A 85 -4.70 16.98 2.47
N ASP A 86 -4.91 15.86 1.78
CA ASP A 86 -3.92 15.13 0.98
C ASP A 86 -3.25 16.03 -0.08
N MET A 87 -3.99 16.96 -0.65
CA MET A 87 -3.47 17.95 -1.61
C MET A 87 -2.40 18.88 -1.03
N TYR A 88 -2.45 19.16 0.28
CA TYR A 88 -1.50 20.03 0.98
C TYR A 88 -0.36 19.25 1.61
N LEU A 89 -0.63 18.01 2.05
CA LEU A 89 0.38 17.12 2.65
C LEU A 89 1.30 16.52 1.58
N ARG A 90 0.76 16.22 0.40
CA ARG A 90 1.47 15.66 -0.76
C ARG A 90 1.21 16.53 -1.98
N PRO A 91 1.80 17.74 -2.04
CA PRO A 91 1.46 18.74 -3.05
C PRO A 91 1.91 18.35 -4.46
N PHE A 92 3.01 17.61 -4.59
CA PHE A 92 3.57 17.20 -5.87
C PHE A 92 3.32 15.74 -6.14
N LEU A 93 2.78 15.44 -7.32
CA LEU A 93 2.44 14.08 -7.74
C LEU A 93 3.22 13.72 -9.01
N LEU A 94 3.96 12.62 -8.95
CA LEU A 94 4.58 12.00 -10.11
C LEU A 94 3.55 11.17 -10.87
N ASN A 95 3.41 11.43 -12.17
CA ASN A 95 2.61 10.62 -13.08
C ASN A 95 3.52 10.08 -14.19
N VAL A 96 3.64 8.76 -14.23
CA VAL A 96 4.41 8.04 -15.25
C VAL A 96 3.45 7.30 -16.16
N PHE A 97 3.58 7.53 -17.46
CA PHE A 97 2.81 6.89 -18.50
C PHE A 97 3.72 6.09 -19.41
N PHE A 98 3.46 4.79 -19.50
CA PHE A 98 4.14 3.87 -20.39
C PHE A 98 3.29 3.59 -21.62
N SER A 99 3.78 4.02 -22.78
CA SER A 99 3.24 3.62 -24.07
C SER A 99 4.04 2.44 -24.64
N LYS A 100 3.54 1.83 -25.72
CA LYS A 100 4.31 0.87 -26.51
C LYS A 100 5.51 1.49 -27.22
N ARG A 101 5.51 2.83 -27.38
CA ARG A 101 6.50 3.56 -28.21
C ARG A 101 7.37 4.55 -27.46
N PHE A 102 6.95 4.98 -26.27
CA PHE A 102 7.65 6.01 -25.51
C PHE A 102 7.28 5.95 -24.03
N ILE A 103 8.12 6.59 -23.21
CA ILE A 103 7.91 6.78 -21.79
C ILE A 103 7.68 8.28 -21.56
N HIS A 104 6.66 8.60 -20.77
CA HIS A 104 6.30 9.97 -20.45
C HIS A 104 6.15 10.12 -18.94
N ALA A 105 6.97 10.96 -18.31
CA ALA A 105 6.89 11.30 -16.91
C ALA A 105 6.56 12.78 -16.74
N LYS A 106 5.67 13.11 -15.82
CA LYS A 106 5.37 14.50 -15.45
C LYS A 106 5.17 14.62 -13.95
N VAL A 107 5.57 15.76 -13.40
CA VAL A 107 5.28 16.15 -12.03
C VAL A 107 4.23 17.24 -12.05
N MET A 108 3.15 17.04 -11.31
CA MET A 108 2.04 17.98 -11.24
C MET A 108 1.86 18.50 -9.81
N HIS A 109 1.56 19.79 -9.68
CA HIS A 109 1.11 20.37 -8.43
C HIS A 109 -0.38 20.13 -8.25
N ARG A 110 -0.80 19.46 -7.17
CA ARG A 110 -2.21 19.13 -6.93
C ARG A 110 -3.06 20.35 -6.60
N GLY A 111 -2.50 21.33 -5.87
CA GLY A 111 -3.20 22.55 -5.48
C GLY A 111 -3.57 23.44 -6.68
N THR A 112 -2.60 23.70 -7.54
CA THR A 112 -2.76 24.61 -8.69
C THR A 112 -3.10 23.87 -9.98
N SER A 113 -3.07 22.53 -9.98
CA SER A 113 -3.20 21.68 -11.19
C SER A 113 -2.21 22.04 -12.31
N LYS A 114 -1.06 22.65 -11.96
CA LYS A 114 0.00 23.04 -12.89
C LYS A 114 0.99 21.90 -13.07
N VAL A 115 1.48 21.73 -14.30
CA VAL A 115 2.60 20.84 -14.59
C VAL A 115 3.90 21.61 -14.32
N ILE A 116 4.79 21.01 -13.55
CA ILE A 116 6.03 21.65 -13.09
C ILE A 116 7.18 21.22 -13.98
N SER A 117 7.35 19.90 -14.11
CA SER A 117 8.40 19.30 -14.90
C SER A 117 7.82 18.17 -15.74
N VAL A 118 8.35 18.03 -16.96
CA VAL A 118 7.97 16.98 -17.91
C VAL A 118 9.23 16.35 -18.47
N ALA A 119 9.24 15.05 -18.65
CA ALA A 119 10.29 14.32 -19.34
C ALA A 119 9.69 13.23 -20.23
N THR A 120 10.09 13.20 -21.51
CA THR A 120 9.54 12.26 -22.49
C THR A 120 10.64 11.74 -23.39
N THR A 121 10.65 10.43 -23.67
CA THR A 121 11.60 9.85 -24.65
C THR A 121 11.29 10.30 -26.07
N ASN A 122 10.11 10.90 -26.28
CA ASN A 122 9.67 11.50 -27.53
C ASN A 122 10.30 12.89 -27.83
N SER A 123 11.11 13.43 -26.92
CA SER A 123 11.80 14.71 -27.14
C SER A 123 12.85 14.62 -28.25
N ARG A 124 13.10 15.73 -28.94
CA ARG A 124 14.01 15.79 -30.10
C ARG A 124 15.42 15.30 -29.74
N ASP A 125 15.90 15.65 -28.56
CA ASP A 125 17.24 15.32 -28.10
C ASP A 125 17.35 13.81 -27.83
N LEU A 126 16.39 13.24 -27.10
CA LEU A 126 16.42 11.84 -26.71
C LEU A 126 16.18 10.87 -27.85
N ARG A 127 15.39 11.26 -28.85
CA ARG A 127 15.13 10.45 -30.05
C ARG A 127 16.38 10.13 -30.85
N ASN A 128 17.39 11.01 -30.79
CA ASN A 128 18.63 10.85 -31.54
C ASN A 128 19.72 10.17 -30.70
N THR A 129 19.68 10.33 -29.37
CA THR A 129 20.69 9.77 -28.47
C THR A 129 20.40 8.33 -28.05
N LEU A 130 19.12 7.96 -27.92
CA LEU A 130 18.74 6.65 -27.41
C LEU A 130 18.58 5.63 -28.55
N PRO A 131 19.13 4.42 -28.43
CA PRO A 131 18.93 3.36 -29.41
C PRO A 131 17.47 2.85 -29.43
N SER A 132 16.79 2.91 -28.29
CA SER A 132 15.38 2.55 -28.13
C SER A 132 14.69 3.48 -27.13
N LEU A 133 13.41 3.76 -27.39
CA LEU A 133 12.62 4.72 -26.63
C LEU A 133 11.89 4.13 -25.42
N THR A 134 11.96 2.80 -25.23
CA THR A 134 11.14 2.08 -24.24
C THR A 134 11.93 1.09 -23.38
N ASP A 135 13.25 1.04 -23.56
CA ASP A 135 14.16 0.14 -22.85
C ASP A 135 14.40 0.59 -21.41
N ASN A 136 15.07 -0.28 -20.65
CA ASN A 136 15.48 0.00 -19.27
C ASN A 136 16.43 1.20 -19.18
N ASP A 137 17.30 1.39 -20.18
CA ASP A 137 18.22 2.54 -20.21
C ASP A 137 17.48 3.85 -20.49
N ALA A 138 16.47 3.81 -21.36
CA ALA A 138 15.57 4.94 -21.59
C ALA A 138 14.83 5.33 -20.29
N ALA A 139 14.43 4.34 -19.49
CA ALA A 139 13.81 4.57 -18.19
C ALA A 139 14.77 5.29 -17.21
N ARG A 140 16.05 4.87 -17.15
CA ARG A 140 17.07 5.57 -16.34
C ARG A 140 17.27 7.02 -16.77
N VAL A 141 17.36 7.26 -18.07
CA VAL A 141 17.55 8.61 -18.62
C VAL A 141 16.35 9.50 -18.29
N ILE A 142 15.12 8.97 -18.38
CA ILE A 142 13.91 9.70 -18.00
C ILE A 142 13.89 10.00 -16.50
N GLY A 143 14.22 9.03 -15.65
CA GLY A 143 14.31 9.24 -14.20
C GLY A 143 15.34 10.31 -13.84
N LYS A 144 16.47 10.33 -14.54
CA LYS A 144 17.48 11.38 -14.37
C LYS A 144 16.97 12.77 -14.76
N LEU A 145 16.42 12.89 -15.97
CA LEU A 145 15.95 14.17 -16.50
C LEU A 145 14.77 14.76 -15.71
N ILE A 146 13.86 13.91 -15.23
CA ILE A 146 12.74 14.41 -14.43
C ILE A 146 13.21 14.90 -13.06
N ALA A 147 14.20 14.23 -12.45
CA ALA A 147 14.78 14.67 -11.19
C ALA A 147 15.52 16.01 -11.35
N GLU A 148 16.34 16.15 -12.38
CA GLU A 148 17.07 17.40 -12.69
C GLU A 148 16.10 18.57 -12.90
N ARG A 149 15.11 18.42 -13.79
CA ARG A 149 14.10 19.46 -14.05
C ARG A 149 13.23 19.78 -12.84
N SER A 150 13.00 18.80 -11.96
CA SER A 150 12.23 19.05 -10.74
C SER A 150 13.03 19.88 -9.74
N LYS A 151 14.34 19.62 -9.62
CA LYS A 151 15.25 20.45 -8.82
C LYS A 151 15.39 21.86 -9.36
N GLU A 152 15.47 22.03 -10.67
CA GLU A 152 15.46 23.36 -11.32
C GLU A 152 14.21 24.16 -11.00
N ALA A 153 13.10 23.48 -10.69
CA ALA A 153 11.83 24.07 -10.27
C ALA A 153 11.63 24.06 -8.73
N ASP A 154 12.70 23.84 -7.96
CA ASP A 154 12.71 23.78 -6.49
C ASP A 154 11.79 22.72 -5.87
N VAL A 155 11.52 21.63 -6.60
CA VAL A 155 10.74 20.49 -6.12
C VAL A 155 11.67 19.34 -5.76
N TYR A 156 11.81 19.11 -4.46
CA TYR A 156 12.66 18.05 -3.89
C TYR A 156 11.87 16.86 -3.33
N ALA A 157 10.58 17.02 -3.08
CA ALA A 157 9.71 16.01 -2.49
C ALA A 157 8.51 15.73 -3.39
N ILE A 158 8.28 14.46 -3.75
CA ILE A 158 7.23 14.08 -4.69
C ILE A 158 6.51 12.83 -4.17
N ALA A 159 5.18 12.77 -4.29
CA ALA A 159 4.41 11.57 -4.04
C ALA A 159 4.21 10.78 -5.34
N TYR A 160 4.25 9.45 -5.26
CA TYR A 160 3.85 8.56 -6.34
C TYR A 160 2.70 7.66 -5.86
N GLU A 161 1.59 7.66 -6.59
CA GLU A 161 0.42 6.84 -6.27
C GLU A 161 0.29 5.73 -7.33
N PRO A 162 0.61 4.46 -6.98
CA PRO A 162 0.42 3.36 -7.92
C PRO A 162 -1.05 3.13 -8.21
N GLY A 163 -1.39 2.82 -9.47
CA GLY A 163 -2.73 2.40 -9.83
C GLY A 163 -3.15 1.11 -9.14
N LYS A 164 -4.47 0.85 -9.02
CA LYS A 164 -5.04 -0.31 -8.29
C LYS A 164 -4.46 -1.68 -8.71
N ASN A 165 -4.00 -1.80 -9.95
CA ASN A 165 -3.44 -3.03 -10.53
C ASN A 165 -2.00 -2.83 -11.04
N GLU A 166 -1.35 -1.73 -10.66
CA GLU A 166 0.00 -1.41 -11.12
C GLU A 166 1.01 -1.96 -10.13
N ARG A 167 1.86 -2.87 -10.58
CA ARG A 167 2.97 -3.39 -9.78
C ARG A 167 4.20 -2.52 -10.01
N ILE A 168 4.89 -2.19 -8.93
CA ILE A 168 6.15 -1.45 -8.97
C ILE A 168 7.26 -2.44 -9.32
N GLU A 169 7.34 -2.79 -10.59
CA GLU A 169 8.32 -3.74 -11.12
C GLU A 169 8.86 -3.24 -12.48
N GLY A 170 10.01 -3.78 -12.89
CA GLY A 170 10.62 -3.50 -14.18
C GLY A 170 10.94 -2.02 -14.39
N ARG A 171 10.45 -1.45 -15.49
CA ARG A 171 10.75 -0.07 -15.92
C ARG A 171 10.29 0.98 -14.91
N LEU A 172 9.17 0.75 -14.23
CA LEU A 172 8.65 1.68 -13.23
C LEU A 172 9.58 1.73 -12.01
N GLY A 173 10.01 0.57 -11.51
CA GLY A 173 10.98 0.50 -10.41
C GLY A 173 12.27 1.26 -10.75
N ILE A 174 12.82 1.04 -11.95
CA ILE A 174 14.04 1.73 -12.41
C ILE A 174 13.87 3.26 -12.42
N ILE A 175 12.71 3.78 -12.85
CA ILE A 175 12.44 5.23 -12.83
C ILE A 175 12.42 5.75 -11.40
N LEU A 176 11.72 5.07 -10.49
CA LEU A 176 11.63 5.49 -9.09
C LEU A 176 13.01 5.45 -8.41
N ASP A 177 13.77 4.37 -8.62
CA ASP A 177 15.11 4.20 -8.06
C ASP A 177 16.05 5.31 -8.55
N THR A 178 16.02 5.62 -9.85
CA THR A 178 16.88 6.68 -10.42
C THR A 178 16.48 8.08 -9.97
N ILE A 179 15.18 8.35 -9.77
CA ILE A 179 14.70 9.60 -9.18
C ILE A 179 15.24 9.76 -7.75
N GLN A 180 15.19 8.68 -6.96
CA GLN A 180 15.68 8.68 -5.59
C GLN A 180 17.20 8.84 -5.50
N GLN A 181 17.95 8.12 -6.36
CA GLN A 181 19.41 8.27 -6.49
C GLN A 181 19.81 9.70 -6.84
N ASN A 182 18.98 10.38 -7.62
CA ASN A 182 19.19 11.77 -7.99
C ASN A 182 18.69 12.76 -6.94
N GLY A 183 18.39 12.33 -5.71
CA GLY A 183 18.15 13.22 -4.58
C GLY A 183 16.76 13.84 -4.51
N ILE A 184 15.76 13.21 -5.13
CA ILE A 184 14.34 13.49 -4.89
C ILE A 184 13.81 12.52 -3.83
N ILE A 185 13.06 13.02 -2.87
CA ILE A 185 12.49 12.24 -1.77
C ILE A 185 11.04 11.88 -2.09
N PHE A 186 10.67 10.62 -1.87
CA PHE A 186 9.28 10.16 -1.98
C PHE A 186 8.53 10.27 -0.65
N VAL A 187 7.28 10.81 -0.68
CA VAL A 187 6.41 11.10 0.50
C VAL A 187 5.09 10.33 0.46
#